data_AF-A0A535N8W6-F1
#
_entry.id   AF-A0A535N8W6-F1
#
_cell.length_a   1.000
_cell.length_b   1.000
_cell.length_c   1.000
_cell.angle_alpha   90.00
_cell.angle_beta   90.00
_cell.angle_gamma   90.00
#
_symmetry.space_group_name_H-M   'P 1'
#
loop_
_entity.id
_entity.type
_entity.pdbx_description
1 polymer ?
#
loop_
_entity_poly.entity_id
_entity_poly.type
_entity_poly.pdbx_seq_one_letter_code
_entity_poly.pdbx_strand_id
1 'polypeptide(L)' 'MAIRKTKPEGQLSPEELEAQAGEQLPDREQMSLVNANLALPINAAIAANVLSDGSLAYANAQQTTPIDQGNLPSIQ' A
#
# COMPACT_ATOMS: atom_id res chain seq x y z
N MET A 1 15.88 -6.53 -65.04
CA MET A 1 15.20 -7.25 -63.96
C MET A 1 15.36 -6.41 -62.68
N ALA A 2 14.29 -5.76 -62.21
CA ALA A 2 14.33 -4.88 -61.03
C ALA A 2 13.67 -5.60 -59.86
N ILE A 3 14.45 -5.96 -58.86
CA ILE A 3 13.98 -6.60 -57.62
C ILE A 3 13.36 -5.53 -56.74
N ARG A 4 12.01 -5.49 -56.67
CA ARG A 4 11.27 -4.69 -55.69
C ARG A 4 11.40 -5.35 -54.33
N LYS A 5 11.96 -4.64 -53.34
CA LYS A 5 11.98 -5.13 -51.95
C LYS A 5 10.58 -5.01 -51.35
N THR A 6 9.91 -6.14 -51.14
CA THR A 6 8.63 -6.25 -50.45
C THR A 6 8.87 -6.26 -48.93
N LYS A 7 8.23 -5.34 -48.20
CA LYS A 7 8.26 -5.27 -46.72
C LYS A 7 7.48 -6.48 -46.17
N PRO A 8 8.00 -7.25 -45.19
CA PRO A 8 7.31 -8.43 -44.67
C PRO A 8 6.03 -8.02 -43.91
N GLU A 9 4.92 -8.72 -44.17
CA GLU A 9 3.53 -8.36 -43.83
C GLU A 9 3.14 -8.49 -42.34
N GLY A 10 4.06 -8.17 -41.43
CA GLY A 10 3.81 -8.21 -39.98
C GLY A 10 4.74 -7.31 -39.16
N GLN A 11 5.52 -6.46 -39.82
CA GLN A 11 6.36 -5.47 -39.16
C GLN A 11 5.66 -4.12 -39.24
N LEU A 12 5.17 -3.66 -38.10
CA LEU A 12 4.70 -2.29 -37.92
C LEU A 12 5.79 -1.34 -38.39
N SER A 13 5.41 -0.30 -39.12
CA SER A 13 6.33 0.77 -39.46
C SER A 13 6.83 1.45 -38.16
N PRO A 14 8.00 2.11 -38.19
CA PRO A 14 8.47 2.87 -37.03
C PRO A 14 7.41 3.80 -36.45
N GLU A 15 6.60 4.40 -37.32
CA GLU A 15 5.51 5.30 -36.96
C GLU A 15 4.34 4.56 -36.29
N GLU A 16 4.00 3.35 -36.75
CA GLU A 16 2.97 2.51 -36.14
C GLU A 16 3.41 1.90 -34.79
N LEU A 17 4.71 1.67 -34.62
CA LEU A 17 5.33 1.27 -33.35
C LEU A 17 5.26 2.41 -32.33
N GLU A 18 5.55 3.64 -32.76
CA GLU A 18 5.41 4.84 -31.93
C GLU A 18 3.95 5.09 -31.53
N ALA A 19 3.00 4.86 -32.44
CA ALA A 19 1.57 4.99 -32.16
C ALA A 19 1.01 3.94 -31.19
N GLN A 20 1.67 2.78 -31.04
CA GLN A 20 1.32 1.74 -30.07
C GLN A 20 2.08 1.87 -28.75
N ALA A 21 3.13 2.69 -28.69
CA ALA A 21 3.81 2.99 -27.45
C ALA A 21 2.83 3.77 -26.55
N GLY A 22 2.31 3.10 -25.51
CA GLY A 22 1.40 3.71 -24.56
C GLY A 22 1.97 5.00 -23.95
N GLU A 23 1.08 5.91 -23.57
CA GLU A 23 1.46 7.17 -22.94
C GLU A 23 2.41 6.93 -21.76
N GLN A 24 3.43 7.78 -21.64
CA GLN A 24 4.33 7.74 -20.49
C GLN A 24 3.51 7.86 -19.22
N LEU A 25 3.60 6.83 -18.38
CA LEU A 25 3.01 6.86 -17.05
C LEU A 25 3.54 8.10 -16.31
N PRO A 26 2.66 8.89 -15.67
CA PRO A 26 3.09 10.06 -14.91
C PRO A 26 4.06 9.63 -13.82
N ASP A 27 4.97 10.53 -13.44
CA ASP A 27 5.93 10.25 -12.38
C ASP A 27 5.21 9.76 -11.13
N ARG A 28 5.75 8.71 -10.50
CA ARG A 28 5.13 8.08 -9.32
C ARG A 28 4.93 9.06 -8.16
N GLU A 29 5.66 10.17 -8.16
CA GLU A 29 5.52 11.29 -7.22
C GLU A 29 4.25 12.13 -7.46
N GLN A 30 3.75 12.16 -8.70
CA GLN A 30 2.51 12.84 -9.09
C GLN A 30 1.28 11.98 -8.83
N MET A 31 1.46 10.68 -8.56
CA MET A 31 0.39 9.79 -8.10
C MET A 31 0.20 9.96 -6.60
N SER A 32 -0.83 10.71 -6.19
CA SER A 32 -1.19 10.86 -4.78
C SER A 32 -1.66 9.53 -4.18
N LEU A 33 -0.80 8.86 -3.41
CA LEU A 33 -1.17 7.70 -2.60
C LEU A 33 -1.59 8.19 -1.21
N VAL A 34 -2.87 8.51 -1.04
CA VAL A 34 -3.42 8.88 0.27
C VAL A 34 -3.47 7.64 1.16
N ASN A 35 -2.60 7.58 2.16
CA ASN A 35 -2.70 6.60 3.25
C ASN A 35 -3.59 7.18 4.35
N ALA A 36 -4.73 6.53 4.56
CA ALA A 36 -5.71 6.87 5.58
C ALA A 36 -5.76 5.79 6.69
N ASN A 37 -4.61 5.25 7.08
CA ASN A 37 -4.52 4.23 8.12
C ASN A 37 -4.79 4.85 9.50
N LEU A 38 -5.82 4.38 10.18
CA LEU A 38 -6.15 4.75 11.54
C LEU A 38 -5.81 3.59 12.49
N ALA A 39 -4.81 3.78 13.36
CA ALA A 39 -4.46 2.80 14.37
C ALA A 39 -4.77 3.35 15.77
N LEU A 40 -5.63 2.64 16.50
CA LEU A 40 -6.08 3.04 17.83
C LEU A 40 -5.84 1.89 18.81
N PRO A 41 -4.73 1.91 19.55
CA PRO A 41 -4.45 0.87 20.53
C PRO A 41 -5.19 1.22 21.83
N ILE A 42 -6.36 0.59 22.02
CA ILE A 42 -7.28 0.83 23.14
C ILE A 42 -7.25 -0.38 24.08
N ASN A 43 -6.89 -0.14 25.34
CA ASN A 43 -6.95 -1.12 26.40
C ASN A 43 -7.58 -0.50 27.66
N ALA A 44 -8.51 -1.22 28.27
CA ALA A 44 -9.20 -0.79 29.47
C ALA A 44 -9.37 -1.99 30.39
N ALA A 45 -9.04 -1.81 31.68
CA ALA A 45 -9.33 -2.78 32.73
C ALA A 45 -10.21 -2.13 33.79
N ILE A 46 -11.31 -2.80 34.12
CA ILE A 46 -12.27 -2.37 35.12
C ILE A 46 -12.38 -3.51 36.14
N ALA A 47 -12.17 -3.19 37.40
CA ALA A 47 -12.42 -4.10 38.51
C ALA A 47 -13.32 -3.41 39.54
N ALA A 48 -14.33 -4.12 40.01
CA ALA A 48 -15.26 -3.65 41.02
C ALA A 48 -15.50 -4.76 42.05
N ASN A 49 -15.40 -4.39 43.32
CA ASN A 49 -15.85 -5.22 44.42
C ASN A 49 -17.29 -4.83 44.75
N VAL A 50 -18.22 -5.78 44.72
CA VAL A 50 -19.62 -5.54 45.12
C VAL A 50 -19.90 -6.33 46.39
N LEU A 51 -20.25 -5.62 47.47
CA LEU A 51 -20.72 -6.17 48.76
C LEU A 51 -19.77 -7.18 49.46
N SER A 52 -18.46 -7.18 49.15
CA SER A 52 -17.52 -8.17 49.70
C SER A 52 -16.57 -7.56 50.73
N ASP A 53 -16.69 -8.01 51.99
CA ASP A 53 -15.68 -7.78 53.02
C ASP A 53 -14.39 -8.56 52.69
N GLY A 54 -13.23 -7.97 52.94
CA GLY A 54 -11.91 -8.58 52.66
C GLY A 54 -11.52 -8.75 51.17
N SER A 55 -12.27 -8.23 50.20
CA SER A 55 -11.95 -8.42 48.77
C SER A 55 -10.92 -7.42 48.22
N LEU A 56 -10.01 -7.91 47.40
CA LEU A 56 -9.09 -7.11 46.58
C LEU A 56 -9.55 -7.14 45.11
N ALA A 57 -10.03 -6.01 44.60
CA ALA A 57 -10.31 -5.83 43.17
C ALA A 57 -9.04 -5.29 42.51
N TYR A 58 -8.43 -6.10 41.65
CA TYR A 58 -7.26 -5.70 40.88
C TYR A 58 -7.55 -5.84 39.39
N ALA A 59 -7.30 -4.77 38.64
CA ALA A 59 -7.43 -4.71 37.20
C ALA A 59 -6.10 -4.24 36.62
N ASN A 60 -5.51 -5.04 35.74
CA ASN A 60 -4.31 -4.67 34.99
C ASN A 60 -4.66 -4.60 33.49
N ALA A 61 -4.21 -3.54 32.84
CA ALA A 61 -4.34 -3.34 31.41
C ALA A 61 -2.96 -3.04 30.82
N GLN A 62 -2.11 -4.06 30.68
CA GLN A 62 -0.84 -3.91 30.00
C GLN A 62 -1.06 -3.91 28.48
N GLN A 63 -0.61 -2.85 27.81
CA GLN A 63 -0.68 -2.73 26.36
C GLN A 63 0.73 -2.62 25.78
N THR A 64 1.07 -3.54 24.88
CA THR A 64 2.29 -3.50 24.08
C THR A 64 1.86 -3.54 22.62
N THR A 65 2.03 -2.43 21.89
CA THR A 65 1.58 -2.38 20.50
C THR A 65 2.60 -1.65 19.63
N PRO A 66 3.60 -2.36 19.09
CA PRO A 66 4.40 -1.85 17.97
C PRO A 66 3.48 -1.72 16.74
N ILE A 67 3.41 -0.54 16.14
CA ILE A 67 2.59 -0.29 14.95
C ILE A 67 3.51 0.24 13.85
N ASP A 68 3.56 -0.47 12.71
CA ASP A 68 4.18 0.00 11.48
C ASP A 68 3.10 0.56 10.55
N GLN A 69 3.23 1.84 10.17
CA GLN A 69 2.26 2.58 9.34
C GLN A 69 2.91 3.15 8.07
N GLY A 70 4.00 2.54 7.59
CA GLY A 70 4.70 3.00 6.40
C GLY A 70 3.96 2.76 5.08
N ASN A 71 4.21 3.66 4.12
CA ASN A 71 3.90 3.49 2.70
C ASN A 71 5.14 3.11 1.86
N LEU A 72 6.27 2.87 2.50
CA LEU A 72 7.56 2.85 1.82
C LEU A 72 7.75 1.56 1.00
N PRO A 73 8.16 1.64 -0.28
CA PRO A 73 8.93 0.54 -0.85
C PRO A 73 10.26 0.46 -0.11
N SER A 74 10.64 -0.72 0.34
CA SER A 74 11.92 -0.97 1.02
C SER A 74 13.08 -0.58 0.12
N ILE A 75 13.69 0.59 0.37
CA ILE A 75 15.00 0.92 -0.19
C ILE A 75 16.02 0.25 0.74
N GLN A 76 16.64 -0.83 0.25
CA GLN A 76 17.89 -1.36 0.81
C GLN A 76 19.08 -0.63 0.20
#